data_AF-A0A0Q7E4R9-F1
#
_entry.id   AF-A0A0Q7E4R9-F1
#
_cell.length_a   1.000
_cell.length_b   1.000
_cell.length_c   1.000
_cell.angle_alpha   90.00
_cell.angle_beta   90.00
_cell.angle_gamma   90.00
#
_symmetry.space_group_name_H-M   'P 1'
#
loop_
_entity.id
_entity.type
_entity.pdbx_description
1 polymer ?
#
loop_
_entity_poly.entity_id
_entity_poly.type
_entity_poly.pdbx_seq_one_letter_code
_entity_poly.pdbx_strand_id
1 'polypeptide(L)'
;MPSVRPETLRARRNTPFVHVFTVTDADGEPMDLTGHTAGMQVRLYGMQPGEPLLNLETVTTEQTDGLLISGSTVTAYVNRIDLAFMPSGNVEGRDDSFVYDLILTDPTGYSWIERWGPFEVTEGVTADAEIFLTAIDGRLLTTTVGAYLETA
;
A
#
# COMPACT_ATOMS: atom_id res chain seq x y z
N MET A 1 24.19 6.40 6.90
CA MET A 1 23.32 5.55 6.07
C MET A 1 21.93 5.60 6.69
N PRO A 2 20.87 5.73 5.89
CA PRO A 2 19.50 5.78 6.40
C PRO A 2 19.15 4.51 7.18
N SER A 3 18.21 4.64 8.12
CA SER A 3 17.81 3.55 9.00
C SER A 3 16.88 2.58 8.24
N VAL A 4 17.36 1.39 7.89
CA VAL A 4 16.54 0.35 7.27
C VAL A 4 15.64 -0.30 8.33
N ARG A 5 14.33 -0.36 8.10
CA ARG A 5 13.38 -0.95 9.06
C ARG A 5 12.48 -1.99 8.39
N PRO A 6 12.28 -3.16 9.01
CA PRO A 6 11.25 -4.08 8.57
C PRO A 6 9.86 -3.48 8.88
N GLU A 7 8.94 -3.58 7.94
CA GLU A 7 7.57 -3.09 8.10
C GLU A 7 6.60 -4.03 7.37
N THR A 8 5.50 -4.40 8.02
CA THR A 8 4.46 -5.22 7.40
C THR A 8 3.41 -4.32 6.75
N LEU A 9 3.16 -4.55 5.46
CA LEU A 9 2.12 -3.89 4.69
C LEU A 9 0.89 -4.79 4.59
N ARG A 10 -0.30 -4.20 4.68
CA ARG A 10 -1.57 -4.92 4.60
C ARG A 10 -2.44 -4.30 3.51
N ALA A 11 -2.79 -5.10 2.51
CA ALA A 11 -3.67 -4.75 1.42
C ALA A 11 -4.92 -5.64 1.42
N ARG A 12 -5.99 -5.17 0.78
CA ARG A 12 -7.20 -5.98 0.53
C ARG A 12 -7.47 -6.00 -0.96
N ARG A 13 -7.88 -7.16 -1.47
CA ARG A 13 -8.12 -7.37 -2.91
C ARG A 13 -9.20 -6.47 -3.53
N ASN A 14 -10.10 -5.91 -2.72
CA ASN A 14 -11.26 -5.16 -3.21
C ASN A 14 -11.18 -3.64 -3.01
N THR A 15 -10.10 -3.12 -2.41
CA THR A 15 -9.91 -1.68 -2.20
C THR A 15 -8.53 -1.28 -2.73
N PRO A 16 -8.36 -0.06 -3.25
CA PRO A 16 -7.02 0.44 -3.53
C PRO A 16 -6.15 0.39 -2.26
N PHE A 17 -4.90 -0.04 -2.41
CA PHE A 17 -3.90 0.04 -1.38
C PHE A 17 -3.28 1.44 -1.41
N VAL A 18 -3.27 2.12 -0.27
CA VAL A 18 -2.61 3.41 -0.09
C VAL A 18 -1.79 3.33 1.19
N HIS A 19 -0.48 3.55 1.08
CA HIS A 19 0.42 3.55 2.24
C HIS A 19 1.44 4.66 2.12
N VAL A 20 1.74 5.32 3.24
CA VAL A 20 2.69 6.45 3.28
C VAL A 20 3.89 6.03 4.12
N PHE A 21 5.05 5.99 3.49
CA PHE A 21 6.34 5.82 4.15
C PHE A 21 6.90 7.19 4.48
N THR A 22 7.23 7.42 5.76
CA THR A 22 8.04 8.56 6.16
C THR A 22 9.51 8.16 6.13
N VAL A 23 10.30 8.86 5.34
CA VAL A 23 11.74 8.62 5.19
C VAL A 23 12.50 9.57 6.09
N THR A 24 13.39 9.00 6.90
CA THR A 24 14.22 9.74 7.85
C THR A 24 15.69 9.43 7.62
N ASP A 25 16.55 10.39 7.93
CA ASP A 25 17.99 10.20 7.90
C ASP A 25 18.49 9.30 9.07
N ALA A 26 19.81 9.26 9.26
CA ALA A 26 20.43 8.47 10.31
C ALA A 26 20.13 8.98 11.73
N ASP A 27 19.81 10.26 11.87
CA ASP A 27 19.50 10.92 13.14
C ASP A 27 17.99 10.88 13.45
N GLY A 28 17.17 10.39 12.50
CA GLY A 28 15.73 10.27 12.63
C GLY A 28 14.95 11.49 12.16
N GLU A 29 15.63 12.46 11.55
CA GLU A 29 15.01 13.67 11.01
C GLU A 29 14.44 13.41 9.61
N PRO A 30 13.38 14.12 9.19
CA PRO A 30 12.81 13.98 7.85
C PRO A 30 13.86 14.22 6.77
N MET A 31 14.02 13.25 5.87
CA MET A 31 14.98 13.35 4.76
C MET A 31 14.36 14.13 3.59
N ASP A 32 15.10 15.05 2.96
CA ASP A 32 14.69 15.68 1.71
C ASP A 32 14.87 14.70 0.54
N LEU A 33 13.75 14.32 -0.08
CA LEU A 33 13.73 13.40 -1.22
C LEU A 33 13.71 14.12 -2.57
N THR A 34 14.02 15.42 -2.62
CA THR A 34 14.08 16.16 -3.88
C THR A 34 15.03 15.49 -4.88
N GLY A 35 14.54 15.23 -6.08
CA GLY A 35 15.28 14.58 -7.16
C GLY A 35 15.52 13.08 -7.00
N HIS A 36 15.03 12.47 -5.92
CA HIS A 36 15.09 11.03 -5.74
C HIS A 36 14.03 10.33 -6.60
N THR A 37 14.26 9.05 -6.84
CA THR A 37 13.25 8.13 -7.36
C THR A 37 13.04 7.00 -6.38
N ALA A 38 11.83 6.44 -6.38
CA ALA A 38 11.43 5.29 -5.61
C ALA A 38 11.01 4.15 -6.55
N GLY A 39 11.33 2.93 -6.15
CA GLY A 39 10.85 1.69 -6.76
C GLY A 39 10.41 0.70 -5.69
N MET A 40 9.34 -0.04 -5.93
CA MET A 40 8.89 -1.10 -5.02
C MET A 40 8.50 -2.34 -5.81
N GLN A 41 9.05 -3.48 -5.42
CA GLN A 41 8.71 -4.76 -6.03
C GLN A 41 8.08 -5.67 -5.00
N VAL A 42 6.93 -6.27 -5.34
CA VAL A 42 6.29 -7.33 -4.55
C VAL A 42 6.52 -8.66 -5.23
N ARG A 43 6.95 -9.68 -4.47
CA ARG A 43 7.36 -11.00 -4.97
C ARG A 43 6.74 -12.12 -4.13
N LEU A 44 6.56 -13.30 -4.73
CA LEU A 44 6.11 -14.51 -4.02
C LEU A 44 7.04 -14.92 -2.87
N TYR A 45 8.35 -14.85 -3.13
CA TYR A 45 9.38 -15.23 -2.17
C TYR A 45 10.55 -14.25 -2.26
N GLY A 46 11.11 -13.87 -1.11
CA GLY A 46 12.31 -13.03 -1.05
C GLY A 46 13.49 -13.69 -1.79
N MET A 47 14.18 -12.92 -2.63
CA MET A 47 15.34 -13.32 -3.44
C MET A 47 15.15 -14.47 -4.47
N GLN A 48 13.92 -14.87 -4.82
CA GLN A 48 13.74 -15.82 -5.91
C GLN A 48 13.83 -15.14 -7.29
N PRO A 49 14.50 -15.77 -8.28
CA PRO A 49 14.52 -15.27 -9.66
C PRO A 49 13.13 -15.36 -10.27
N GLY A 50 12.69 -14.27 -10.91
CA GLY A 50 11.38 -14.17 -11.54
C GLY A 50 10.90 -12.73 -11.67
N GLU A 51 9.90 -12.53 -12.53
CA GLU A 51 9.16 -11.27 -12.65
C GLU A 51 8.45 -10.97 -11.33
N PRO A 52 8.47 -9.71 -10.84
CA PRO A 52 7.71 -9.32 -9.67
C PRO A 52 6.21 -9.43 -9.95
N LEU A 53 5.43 -9.72 -8.90
CA LEU A 53 3.96 -9.70 -8.95
C LEU A 53 3.41 -8.29 -9.10
N LEU A 54 4.09 -7.32 -8.47
CA LEU A 54 3.84 -5.90 -8.63
C LEU A 54 5.18 -5.19 -8.77
N ASN A 55 5.29 -4.30 -9.76
CA ASN A 55 6.42 -3.40 -9.94
C ASN A 55 5.90 -1.97 -9.93
N LEU A 56 6.18 -1.25 -8.85
CA LEU A 56 5.79 0.15 -8.70
C LEU A 56 7.00 1.03 -8.98
N GLU A 57 6.82 2.02 -9.85
CA GLU A 57 7.83 3.02 -10.17
C GLU A 57 7.37 4.40 -9.69
N THR A 58 8.27 5.37 -9.76
CA THR A 58 7.95 6.75 -9.40
C THR A 58 6.93 7.33 -10.37
N VAL A 59 5.88 7.93 -9.81
CA VAL A 59 4.84 8.62 -10.57
C VAL A 59 4.75 10.08 -10.13
N THR A 60 4.17 10.92 -10.99
CA THR A 60 3.98 12.36 -10.73
C THR A 60 2.55 12.73 -10.38
N THR A 61 1.64 11.75 -10.36
CA THR A 61 0.20 11.98 -10.22
C THR A 61 -0.33 11.12 -9.08
N GLU A 62 -1.10 11.74 -8.20
CA GLU A 62 -1.81 11.03 -7.13
C GLU A 62 -2.75 9.96 -7.70
N GLN A 63 -2.97 8.90 -6.93
CA GLN A 63 -3.89 7.80 -7.27
C GLN A 63 -3.58 7.12 -8.61
N THR A 64 -2.32 7.17 -9.04
CA THR A 64 -1.79 6.37 -10.15
C THR A 64 -0.98 5.22 -9.58
N ASP A 65 -1.07 4.03 -10.17
CA ASP A 65 -0.30 2.86 -9.73
C ASP A 65 1.19 3.17 -9.75
N GLY A 66 1.79 3.17 -8.56
CA GLY A 66 3.17 3.64 -8.40
C GLY A 66 3.47 4.22 -7.02
N LEU A 67 4.56 4.99 -6.99
CA LEU A 67 5.11 5.64 -5.82
C LEU A 67 5.19 7.15 -6.07
N LEU A 68 4.45 7.94 -5.30
CA LEU A 68 4.51 9.39 -5.35
C LEU A 68 5.44 9.91 -4.25
N ILE A 69 6.45 10.69 -4.60
CA ILE A 69 7.34 11.34 -3.64
C ILE A 69 6.83 12.76 -3.35
N SER A 70 6.72 13.13 -2.07
CA SER A 70 6.35 14.48 -1.65
C SER A 70 7.08 14.88 -0.37
N GLY A 71 8.06 15.77 -0.49
CA GLY A 71 8.90 16.18 0.65
C GLY A 71 9.69 14.98 1.18
N SER A 72 9.39 14.56 2.41
CA SER A 72 10.04 13.42 3.07
C SER A 72 9.22 12.13 3.04
N THR A 73 8.16 12.08 2.23
CA THR A 73 7.27 10.92 2.16
C THR A 73 7.29 10.26 0.79
N VAL A 74 7.04 8.95 0.80
CA VAL A 74 6.74 8.14 -0.38
C VAL A 74 5.36 7.54 -0.17
N THR A 75 4.41 7.89 -1.04
CA THR A 75 3.06 7.32 -1.04
C THR A 75 2.98 6.23 -2.08
N ALA A 76 2.80 4.98 -1.63
CA ALA A 76 2.45 3.88 -2.52
C ALA A 76 0.95 3.88 -2.79
N TYR A 77 0.59 3.78 -4.06
CA TYR A 77 -0.77 3.53 -4.51
C TYR A 77 -0.78 2.30 -5.41
N VAL A 78 -1.68 1.37 -5.14
CA VAL A 78 -1.98 0.23 -6.02
C VAL A 78 -3.49 0.10 -6.16
N ASN A 79 -3.97 0.10 -7.39
CA ASN A 79 -5.36 0.00 -7.73
C ASN A 79 -5.92 -1.34 -7.27
N ARG A 80 -7.19 -1.36 -6.90
CA ARG A 80 -7.88 -2.59 -6.53
C ARG A 80 -7.80 -3.66 -7.62
N ILE A 81 -7.75 -3.26 -8.90
CA ILE A 81 -7.72 -4.20 -10.03
C ILE A 81 -6.46 -5.05 -9.96
N ASP A 82 -5.29 -4.45 -9.72
CA ASP A 82 -4.03 -5.20 -9.66
C ASP A 82 -3.95 -6.09 -8.42
N LEU A 83 -4.47 -5.61 -7.28
CA LEU A 83 -4.57 -6.42 -6.06
C LEU A 83 -5.50 -7.61 -6.22
N ALA A 84 -6.60 -7.46 -6.97
CA ALA A 84 -7.53 -8.55 -7.25
C ALA A 84 -6.85 -9.70 -8.02
N PHE A 85 -5.87 -9.41 -8.87
CA PHE A 85 -5.14 -10.40 -9.67
C PHE A 85 -3.95 -11.04 -8.96
N MET A 86 -3.62 -10.63 -7.72
CA MET A 86 -2.54 -11.28 -6.98
C MET A 86 -2.85 -12.77 -6.73
N PRO A 87 -1.87 -13.67 -6.66
CA PRO A 87 -2.13 -15.09 -6.39
C PRO A 87 -2.86 -15.27 -5.05
N SER A 88 -3.92 -16.07 -4.98
CA SER A 88 -4.54 -16.44 -3.70
C SER A 88 -4.30 -17.91 -3.37
N GLY A 89 -3.98 -18.19 -2.11
CA GLY A 89 -4.19 -19.52 -1.55
C GLY A 89 -5.69 -19.82 -1.58
N ASN A 90 -6.08 -21.02 -2.01
CA ASN A 90 -7.49 -21.46 -2.10
C ASN A 90 -8.19 -21.60 -0.73
N VAL A 91 -7.82 -20.80 0.27
CA VAL A 91 -8.34 -20.84 1.63
C VAL A 91 -8.95 -19.49 1.95
N GLU A 92 -10.27 -19.46 1.91
CA GLU A 92 -11.06 -18.29 2.27
C GLU A 92 -10.65 -17.75 3.65
N GLY A 93 -10.47 -16.44 3.75
CA GLY A 93 -10.13 -15.76 5.01
C GLY A 93 -8.67 -15.91 5.50
N ARG A 94 -7.75 -16.42 4.68
CA ARG A 94 -6.31 -16.41 4.97
C ARG A 94 -5.61 -15.25 4.26
N ASP A 95 -4.72 -14.55 4.98
CA ASP A 95 -3.81 -13.58 4.38
C ASP A 95 -2.80 -14.30 3.47
N ASP A 96 -2.76 -13.92 2.20
CA ASP A 96 -1.66 -14.26 1.30
C ASP A 96 -0.45 -13.41 1.68
N SER A 97 0.71 -14.03 1.86
CA SER A 97 1.92 -13.33 2.28
C SER A 97 2.95 -13.32 1.15
N PHE A 98 3.39 -12.11 0.81
CA PHE A 98 4.41 -11.82 -0.17
C PHE A 98 5.56 -11.06 0.50
N VAL A 99 6.65 -10.84 -0.23
CA VAL A 99 7.78 -10.02 0.21
C VAL A 99 7.86 -8.77 -0.65
N TYR A 100 8.09 -7.61 -0.04
CA TYR A 100 8.40 -6.37 -0.75
C TYR A 100 9.73 -5.77 -0.32
N ASP A 101 10.34 -5.05 -1.25
CA ASP A 101 11.48 -4.17 -1.04
C ASP A 101 11.12 -2.78 -1.58
N LEU A 102 11.19 -1.75 -0.73
CA LEU A 102 11.13 -0.34 -1.13
C LEU A 102 12.57 0.16 -1.32
N ILE A 103 12.88 0.57 -2.54
CA ILE A 103 14.19 1.07 -2.95
C ILE A 103 14.07 2.56 -3.22
N LEU A 104 15.03 3.31 -2.70
CA LEU A 104 15.25 4.71 -3.06
C LEU A 104 16.54 4.83 -3.86
N THR A 105 16.53 5.71 -4.85
CA THR A 105 17.69 6.05 -5.67
C THR A 105 17.89 7.55 -5.62
N ASP A 106 19.09 7.98 -5.23
CA ASP A 106 19.44 9.40 -5.18
C ASP A 106 19.73 9.98 -6.58
N PRO A 107 19.82 11.32 -6.72
CA PRO A 107 20.13 11.96 -7.99
C PRO A 107 21.49 11.59 -8.60
N THR A 108 22.39 10.98 -7.82
CA THR A 108 23.71 10.51 -8.28
C THR A 108 23.66 9.08 -8.82
N GLY A 109 22.53 8.39 -8.65
CA GLY A 109 22.31 7.01 -9.09
C GLY A 109 22.64 5.95 -8.03
N TYR A 110 22.90 6.35 -6.78
CA TYR A 110 23.09 5.39 -5.69
C TYR A 110 21.73 4.90 -5.18
N SER A 111 21.56 3.58 -5.11
CA SER A 111 20.33 2.93 -4.65
C SER A 111 20.51 2.19 -3.32
N TRP A 112 19.50 2.26 -2.46
CA TRP A 112 19.45 1.48 -1.22
C TRP A 112 18.04 0.99 -0.91
N ILE A 113 17.93 -0.06 -0.10
CA ILE A 113 16.66 -0.54 0.45
C ILE A 113 16.30 0.35 1.65
N GLU A 114 15.18 1.06 1.54
CA GLU A 114 14.66 1.95 2.59
C GLU A 114 13.76 1.18 3.58
N ARG A 115 12.85 0.36 3.06
CA ARG A 115 11.97 -0.53 3.84
C ARG A 115 11.87 -1.87 3.15
N TRP A 116 11.62 -2.90 3.93
CA TRP A 116 11.35 -4.24 3.42
C TRP A 116 10.42 -4.96 4.38
N GLY A 117 9.79 -6.03 3.92
CA GLY A 117 9.01 -6.87 4.82
C GLY A 117 7.90 -7.63 4.13
N PRO A 118 6.96 -8.16 4.93
CA PRO A 118 5.79 -8.83 4.41
C PRO A 118 4.84 -7.85 3.74
N PHE A 119 4.32 -8.21 2.58
CA PHE A 119 3.15 -7.60 1.96
C PHE A 119 2.01 -8.61 2.04
N GLU A 120 1.08 -8.37 2.96
CA GLU A 120 -0.03 -9.27 3.24
C GLU A 120 -1.28 -8.81 2.47
N VAL A 121 -1.87 -9.73 1.71
CA VAL A 121 -3.07 -9.45 0.91
C VAL A 121 -4.18 -10.35 1.41
N THR A 122 -5.18 -9.75 2.03
CA THR A 122 -6.37 -10.47 2.48
C THR A 122 -7.43 -10.44 1.39
N GLU A 123 -8.25 -11.48 1.33
CA GLU A 123 -9.52 -11.40 0.61
C GLU A 123 -10.31 -10.16 1.04
N GLY A 124 -10.80 -9.44 0.05
CA GLY A 124 -11.66 -8.30 0.30
C GLY A 124 -13.02 -8.80 0.75
N VAL A 125 -13.48 -8.39 1.94
CA VAL A 125 -14.90 -8.48 2.28
C VAL A 125 -15.62 -7.63 1.26
N THR A 126 -16.40 -8.20 0.33
CA THR A 126 -17.17 -7.47 -0.68
C THR A 126 -17.97 -6.34 -0.02
N ALA A 127 -17.40 -5.14 0.01
CA ALA A 127 -17.96 -3.98 0.71
C ALA A 127 -18.80 -3.10 -0.21
N ASP A 128 -19.30 -3.68 -1.32
CA ASP A 128 -20.41 -3.09 -2.08
C ASP A 128 -21.77 -3.42 -1.43
N ALA A 129 -21.79 -3.89 -0.18
CA ALA A 129 -23.01 -3.96 0.60
C ALA A 129 -23.36 -2.57 1.11
N GLU A 130 -24.18 -1.83 0.36
CA GLU A 130 -24.92 -0.70 0.90
C GLU A 130 -25.75 -1.19 2.09
N ILE A 131 -25.49 -0.62 3.28
CA ILE A 131 -26.39 -0.85 4.42
C ILE A 131 -27.53 0.14 4.27
N PHE A 132 -28.71 -0.38 3.96
CA PHE A 132 -29.95 0.36 4.00
C PHE A 132 -30.49 0.36 5.42
N LEU A 133 -30.38 1.49 6.11
CA LEU A 133 -31.04 1.71 7.39
C LEU A 133 -32.30 2.54 7.14
N THR A 134 -33.41 2.16 7.77
CA THR A 134 -34.64 2.97 7.74
C THR A 134 -34.77 3.71 9.05
N ALA A 135 -34.80 5.03 9.00
CA ALA A 135 -35.09 5.85 10.17
C ALA A 135 -36.53 5.62 10.66
N ILE A 136 -36.82 5.94 11.92
CA ILE A 136 -38.15 5.74 12.53
C ILE A 136 -39.26 6.49 11.78
N ASP A 137 -38.91 7.57 11.06
CA ASP A 137 -39.81 8.36 10.21
C ASP A 137 -39.97 7.80 8.78
N GLY A 138 -39.35 6.66 8.47
CA GLY A 138 -39.42 5.99 7.17
C GLY A 138 -38.39 6.46 6.14
N ARG A 139 -37.48 7.38 6.50
CA ARG A 139 -36.43 7.83 5.58
C ARG A 139 -35.34 6.77 5.39
N LEU A 140 -34.94 6.54 4.14
CA LEU A 140 -33.80 5.70 3.80
C LEU A 140 -32.49 6.43 4.14
N LEU A 141 -31.66 5.81 4.96
CA LEU A 141 -30.30 6.23 5.27
C LEU A 141 -29.36 5.24 4.59
N THR A 142 -28.63 5.73 3.58
CA THR A 142 -27.56 4.97 2.95
C THR A 142 -26.26 5.28 3.68
N THR A 143 -25.57 4.25 4.17
CA THR A 143 -24.23 4.39 4.73
C THR A 143 -23.30 3.31 4.20
N THR A 144 -22.03 3.67 4.06
CA THR A 144 -20.94 2.72 3.81
C THR A 144 -20.58 2.00 5.12
N VAL A 145 -20.14 0.74 5.03
CA VAL A 145 -19.63 -0.02 6.17
C VAL A 145 -18.40 0.68 6.76
N GLY A 146 -18.44 1.05 8.05
CA GLY A 146 -17.35 1.73 8.77
C GLY A 146 -17.67 3.15 9.24
N ALA A 147 -18.83 3.71 8.88
CA ALA A 147 -19.31 4.93 9.50
C ALA A 147 -19.83 4.63 10.93
N TYR A 148 -19.18 5.19 11.94
CA TYR A 148 -19.74 5.22 13.28
C TYR A 148 -20.82 6.29 13.33
N LEU A 149 -22.03 5.93 13.75
CA LEU A 149 -23.05 6.90 14.14
C LEU A 149 -22.61 7.50 15.48
N GLU A 150 -22.03 8.69 15.47
CA GLU A 150 -21.91 9.48 16.69
C GLU A 150 -23.34 9.91 17.10
N THR A 151 -23.85 9.31 18.16
CA THR A 151 -25.02 9.83 18.85
C THR A 151 -24.62 11.11 19.57
N ALA A 152 -25.27 12.22 19.25
CA ALA A 152 -25.17 13.47 19.99
C ALA A 152 -25.62 13.30 21.46
#